data_AF-A0A920NVH8-F1
#
_entry.id   AF-A0A920NVH8-F1
#
_cell.length_a   1.000
_cell.length_b   1.000
_cell.length_c   1.000
_cell.angle_alpha   90.00
_cell.angle_beta   90.00
_cell.angle_gamma   90.00
#
_symmetry.space_group_name_H-M   'P 1'
#
loop_
_entity.id
_entity.type
_entity.pdbx_description
1 polymer ?
#
loop_
_entity_poly.entity_id
_entity_poly.type
_entity_poly.pdbx_seq_one_letter_code
_entity_poly.pdbx_strand_id
1 'polypeptide(L)' 'MNAQIGQTSEDWEVMLNVKNLFDEDYYMDVQHFPNYYLLDGGDSIVIGTLGQPRLVTLSFNYFF' A
#
# COMPACT_ATOMS: atom_id res chain seq x y z
N MET A 1 -2.52 6.27 -4.06
CA MET A 1 -3.37 7.12 -3.18
C MET A 1 -4.26 6.27 -2.26
N ASN A 2 -4.68 6.79 -1.09
CA ASN A 2 -5.57 6.08 -0.14
C ASN A 2 -6.84 6.90 0.12
N ALA A 3 -7.99 6.25 0.28
CA ALA A 3 -9.25 6.89 0.64
C ALA A 3 -9.88 6.19 1.85
N GLN A 4 -10.53 6.98 2.70
CA GLN A 4 -11.26 6.48 3.85
C GLN A 4 -12.57 7.27 3.97
N ILE A 5 -13.66 6.55 4.20
CA ILE A 5 -14.96 7.13 4.48
C ILE A 5 -15.58 6.38 5.65
N GLY A 6 -16.21 7.10 6.56
CA GLY A 6 -16.87 6.51 7.71
C GLY A 6 -18.14 7.26 8.05
N GLN A 7 -19.07 6.53 8.66
CA GLN A 7 -20.27 7.08 9.26
C GLN A 7 -20.34 6.62 10.71
N THR A 8 -20.58 7.56 11.60
CA THR A 8 -20.73 7.30 13.04
C THR A 8 -22.09 7.80 13.50
N SER A 9 -22.68 7.10 14.45
CA SER A 9 -23.92 7.39 15.14
C SER A 9 -23.72 7.15 16.65
N GLU A 10 -24.74 7.42 17.47
CA GLU A 10 -24.62 7.27 18.92
C GLU A 10 -24.31 5.82 19.33
N ASP A 11 -24.86 4.84 18.62
CA ASP A 11 -24.76 3.42 18.98
C ASP A 11 -23.87 2.60 18.04
N TRP A 12 -23.38 3.19 16.94
CA TRP A 12 -22.64 2.43 15.92
C TRP A 12 -21.67 3.27 15.09
N GLU A 13 -20.67 2.61 14.54
CA GLU A 13 -19.72 3.19 13.60
C GLU A 13 -19.42 2.22 12.46
N VAL A 14 -19.46 2.71 11.23
CA VAL A 14 -19.02 2.02 10.04
C VAL A 14 -17.85 2.79 9.45
N MET A 15 -16.75 2.10 9.16
CA MET A 15 -15.68 2.64 8.34
C MET A 15 -15.40 1.76 7.13
N LEU A 16 -15.23 2.41 5.99
CA LEU A 16 -14.68 1.82 4.77
C LEU A 16 -13.31 2.48 4.49
N ASN A 17 -12.27 1.67 4.42
CA ASN A 17 -10.93 2.09 4.06
C ASN A 17 -10.51 1.41 2.75
N VAL A 18 -10.06 2.19 1.78
CA VAL A 18 -9.54 1.72 0.50
C VAL A 18 -8.10 2.20 0.38
N LYS A 19 -7.16 1.26 0.46
CA LYS A 19 -5.75 1.50 0.17
C LYS A 19 -5.45 1.21 -1.29
N ASN A 20 -4.56 2.01 -1.87
CA ASN A 20 -4.19 1.95 -3.28
C ASN A 20 -5.40 2.08 -4.23
N LEU A 21 -6.09 3.23 -4.17
CA LEU A 21 -7.32 3.50 -4.92
C LEU A 21 -7.17 3.36 -6.45
N PHE A 22 -5.99 3.71 -6.98
CA PHE A 22 -5.68 3.67 -8.41
C PHE A 22 -5.01 2.36 -8.85
N ASP A 23 -4.86 1.40 -7.93
CA ASP A 23 -4.20 0.12 -8.20
C ASP A 23 -2.81 0.32 -8.84
N GLU A 24 -2.05 1.26 -8.29
CA GLU A 24 -0.71 1.55 -8.76
C GLU A 24 0.22 0.43 -8.29
N ASP A 25 0.92 -0.18 -9.23
CA ASP A 25 2.04 -1.08 -8.94
C ASP A 25 3.27 -0.23 -8.62
N TYR A 26 3.64 -0.18 -7.34
CA TYR A 26 4.82 0.53 -6.87
C TYR A 26 5.71 -0.41 -6.05
N TYR A 27 7.00 -0.14 -6.04
CA TYR A 27 7.96 -0.87 -5.21
C TYR A 27 8.28 -0.06 -3.96
N MET A 28 8.19 -0.72 -2.81
CA MET A 28 8.61 -0.20 -1.50
C MET A 28 10.04 -0.63 -1.20
N ASP A 29 10.71 0.11 -0.32
CA ASP A 29 12.05 -0.24 0.19
C ASP A 29 13.07 -0.45 -0.93
N VAL A 30 13.00 0.42 -1.93
CA VAL A 30 13.86 0.39 -3.11
C VAL A 30 15.31 0.59 -2.66
N GLN A 31 16.11 -0.46 -2.80
CA GLN A 31 17.54 -0.39 -2.53
C GLN A 31 18.30 -0.39 -3.85
N HIS A 32 19.05 0.68 -4.06
CA HIS A 32 20.01 0.77 -5.16
C HIS A 32 21.29 0.08 -4.74
N PHE A 33 21.71 -0.93 -5.50
CA PHE A 33 22.99 -1.60 -5.29
C PHE A 33 24.00 -1.14 -6.35
N PRO A 34 24.73 -0.04 -6.11
CA PRO A 34 25.68 0.51 -7.09
C PRO A 34 26.90 -0.39 -7.35
N ASN A 35 27.16 -1.41 -6.52
CA ASN A 35 28.36 -2.26 -6.60
C ASN A 35 28.19 -3.55 -7.42
N TYR A 36 27.06 -3.79 -8.09
CA TYR A 36 26.87 -4.93 -9.02
C TYR A 36 27.36 -4.67 -10.45
N TYR A 37 28.28 -3.72 -10.61
CA TYR A 37 28.86 -3.29 -11.89
C TYR A 37 29.57 -4.41 -12.70
N LEU A 38 29.86 -5.55 -12.07
CA LEU A 38 30.73 -6.60 -12.61
C LEU A 38 30.00 -7.81 -13.18
N LEU A 39 28.66 -7.91 -13.06
CA LEU A 39 27.92 -9.11 -13.49
C LEU A 39 26.81 -8.86 -14.52
N ASP A 40 26.39 -7.61 -14.78
CA ASP A 40 25.16 -7.35 -15.58
C ASP A 40 25.26 -6.17 -16.57
N GLY A 41 26.44 -5.93 -17.15
CA GLY A 41 26.54 -5.10 -18.37
C GLY A 41 26.24 -3.61 -18.24
N GLY A 42 26.17 -3.05 -17.02
CA GLY A 42 26.24 -1.60 -16.79
C GLY A 42 24.99 -0.93 -16.20
N ASP A 43 23.89 -1.66 -15.97
CA ASP A 43 22.70 -1.10 -15.32
C ASP A 43 22.62 -1.45 -13.83
N SER A 44 22.32 -0.44 -13.01
CA SER A 44 22.17 -0.59 -11.57
C SER A 44 20.94 -1.44 -11.26
N ILE A 45 21.14 -2.59 -10.62
CA ILE A 45 20.04 -3.45 -10.19
C ILE A 45 19.27 -2.73 -9.06
N VAL A 46 17.99 -2.52 -9.28
CA VAL A 46 17.05 -1.92 -8.33
C VAL A 46 16.15 -3.03 -7.80
N ILE A 47 16.32 -3.38 -6.53
CA ILE A 47 15.51 -4.40 -5.85
C ILE A 47 14.58 -3.67 -4.89
N GLY A 48 13.29 -3.96 -4.98
CA GLY A 48 12.28 -3.46 -4.04
C GLY A 48 11.26 -4.54 -3.73
N THR A 49 10.53 -4.36 -2.64
CA THR A 49 9.39 -5.23 -2.29
C THR A 49 8.17 -4.73 -3.05
N LEU A 50 7.45 -5.62 -3.75
CA LEU A 50 6.22 -5.24 -4.44
C LEU A 50 5.23 -4.65 -3.42
N GLY A 51 4.77 -3.43 -3.69
CA GLY A 51 3.80 -2.73 -2.88
C GLY A 51 2.50 -3.53 -2.76
N GLN A 52 1.76 -3.27 -1.68
CA GLN A 52 0.54 -4.02 -1.43
C GLN A 52 -0.51 -3.67 -2.49
N PRO A 53 -1.11 -4.67 -3.17
CA PRO A 53 -2.17 -4.43 -4.15
C PRO A 53 -3.39 -3.80 -3.47
N ARG A 54 -4.34 -3.28 -4.27
CA ARG A 54 -5.55 -2.63 -3.76
C ARG A 54 -6.21 -3.43 -2.64
N LEU A 55 -6.32 -2.80 -1.47
CA LEU A 55 -6.91 -3.40 -0.27
C LEU A 55 -8.14 -2.61 0.16
N VAL A 56 -9.26 -3.29 0.29
CA VAL A 56 -10.51 -2.73 0.82
C VAL A 56 -10.77 -3.35 2.19
N THR A 57 -10.95 -2.51 3.20
CA THR A 57 -11.26 -2.90 4.57
C THR A 57 -12.58 -2.27 4.99
N LEU A 58 -13.50 -3.09 5.48
CA LEU A 58 -14.75 -2.65 6.09
C LEU A 58 -14.69 -2.98 7.58
N SER A 59 -14.96 -1.99 8.42
CA SER A 59 -15.05 -2.13 9.87
C SER A 59 -16.43 -1.70 10.34
N PHE A 60 -17.02 -2.47 11.24
CA PHE A 60 -18.28 -2.17 11.90
C PHE A 60 -18.08 -2.30 13.40
N ASN A 61 -18.41 -1.23 14.13
CA ASN A 61 -18.39 -1.19 15.59
C ASN A 61 -19.81 -0.88 16.07
N TYR A 62 -20.23 -1.56 17.14
CA TYR A 62 -21.52 -1.34 17.80
C TYR A 62 -21.27 -1.14 19.29
N PHE A 63 -21.86 -0.09 19.85
CA PHE A 63 -21.74 0.30 21.25
C PHE A 63 -23.07 0.05 21.96
N PHE A 64 -23.00 -0.62 23.12
CA PHE A 64 -24.15 -1.03 23.93
C PHE A 64 -24.13 -0.35 25.31
#